data_AF-A0A6B3IS09-F1
#
_entry.id   AF-A0A6B3IS09-F1
#
_cell.length_a   1.000
_cell.length_b   1.000
_cell.length_c   1.000
_cell.angle_alpha   90.00
_cell.angle_beta   90.00
_cell.angle_gamma   90.00
#
_symmetry.space_group_name_H-M   'P 1'
#
loop_
_entity.id
_entity.type
_entity.pdbx_description
1 polymer ?
#
loop_
_entity_poly.entity_id
_entity_poly.type
_entity_poly.pdbx_seq_one_letter_code
_entity_poly.pdbx_strand_id
1 'polypeptide(L)'
;HGLVVDEDRQRAVFLEFAFAGALTVKALRQYVRDLVARLAPADAWSQFRRLLVERCAAGMPPYAALPQDVRALVKAAGLDRETAERDLVADLIGSPGVVRAPASFWTAY
;
A
#
# COMPACT_ATOMS: atom_id res chain seq x y z
N HIS A 1 11.18 26.62 -4.62
CA HIS A 1 10.24 26.53 -3.48
C HIS A 1 9.28 25.38 -3.73
N GLY A 2 9.43 24.27 -3.01
CA GLY A 2 8.47 23.15 -3.02
C GLY A 2 7.77 23.15 -1.67
N LEU A 3 6.44 23.22 -1.67
CA LEU A 3 5.67 23.08 -0.43
C LEU A 3 5.92 21.67 0.11
N VAL A 4 6.16 21.57 1.43
CA VAL A 4 6.24 20.28 2.12
C VAL A 4 4.86 19.64 1.98
N VAL A 5 4.82 18.47 1.34
CA VAL A 5 3.59 17.70 1.23
C VAL A 5 3.34 17.01 2.58
N ASP A 6 2.15 17.25 3.13
CA ASP A 6 1.65 16.48 4.27
C ASP A 6 1.13 15.12 3.75
N GLU A 7 1.95 14.09 3.90
CA GLU A 7 1.63 12.74 3.41
C GLU A 7 0.46 12.10 4.18
N ASP A 8 0.21 12.50 5.43
CA ASP A 8 -0.96 12.05 6.17
C ASP A 8 -2.24 12.64 5.60
N ARG A 9 -2.20 13.93 5.24
CA ARG A 9 -3.33 14.58 4.55
C ARG A 9 -3.53 14.01 3.15
N GLN A 10 -2.46 13.76 2.40
CA GLN A 10 -2.54 13.16 1.06
C GLN A 10 -3.16 11.76 1.11
N ARG A 11 -2.75 10.91 2.06
CA ARG A 11 -3.33 9.57 2.27
C ARG A 11 -4.82 9.65 2.62
N ALA A 12 -5.21 10.55 3.52
CA ALA A 12 -6.60 10.71 3.93
C ALA A 12 -7.51 11.04 2.72
N VAL A 13 -7.11 12.03 1.92
CA VAL A 13 -7.84 12.41 0.68
C VAL A 13 -7.88 11.25 -0.31
N PHE A 14 -6.77 10.53 -0.47
CA PHE A 14 -6.71 9.38 -1.36
C PHE A 14 -7.69 8.27 -0.95
N LEU A 15 -7.83 8.02 0.35
CA LEU A 15 -8.81 7.07 0.88
C LEU A 15 -10.25 7.54 0.70
N GLU A 16 -10.54 8.83 0.88
CA GLU A 16 -11.88 9.40 0.58
C GLU A 16 -12.30 9.06 -0.87
N PHE A 17 -11.41 9.27 -1.85
CA PHE A 17 -11.67 8.90 -3.24
C PHE A 17 -11.79 7.38 -3.45
N ALA A 18 -10.99 6.59 -2.73
CA ALA A 18 -11.07 5.14 -2.78
C ALA A 18 -12.43 4.63 -2.30
N PHE A 19 -12.94 5.20 -1.20
CA PHE A 19 -14.21 4.81 -0.60
C PHE A 19 -15.40 5.27 -1.44
N ALA A 20 -15.27 6.39 -2.16
CA ALA A 20 -16.26 6.82 -3.16
C ALA A 20 -16.24 6.00 -4.46
N GLY A 21 -15.36 4.98 -4.58
CA GLY A 21 -15.20 4.17 -5.80
C GLY A 21 -14.48 4.88 -6.94
N ALA A 22 -13.92 6.06 -6.71
CA ALA A 22 -13.25 6.89 -7.71
C ALA A 22 -11.76 6.56 -7.90
N LEU A 23 -11.23 5.56 -7.17
CA LEU A 23 -9.81 5.24 -7.23
C LEU A 23 -9.49 4.11 -8.22
N THR A 24 -8.69 4.45 -9.23
CA THR A 24 -8.12 3.48 -10.18
C THR A 24 -6.82 2.86 -9.65
N VAL A 25 -6.48 1.67 -10.16
CA VAL A 25 -5.15 1.05 -9.91
C VAL A 25 -4.01 1.95 -10.39
N LYS A 26 -4.22 2.73 -11.47
CA LYS A 26 -3.22 3.69 -11.97
C LYS A 26 -2.93 4.79 -10.95
N ALA A 27 -3.97 5.35 -10.33
CA ALA A 27 -3.83 6.37 -9.30
C ALA A 27 -3.11 5.82 -8.05
N LEU A 28 -3.40 4.57 -7.66
CA LEU A 28 -2.69 3.88 -6.59
C LEU A 28 -1.20 3.73 -6.87
N ARG A 29 -0.84 3.27 -8.08
CA ARG A 29 0.58 3.15 -8.44
C ARG A 29 1.26 4.51 -8.55
N GLN A 30 0.55 5.57 -8.92
CA GLN A 30 1.10 6.93 -8.88
C GLN A 30 1.37 7.39 -7.45
N TYR A 31 0.44 7.17 -6.53
CA TYR A 31 0.63 7.49 -5.12
C TYR A 31 1.88 6.80 -4.54
N VAL A 32 2.08 5.51 -4.84
CA VAL A 32 3.30 4.78 -4.42
C VAL A 32 4.57 5.41 -5.01
N ARG A 33 4.57 5.76 -6.29
CA ARG A 33 5.71 6.45 -6.91
C ARG A 33 6.01 7.79 -6.25
N ASP A 34 4.96 8.54 -5.89
CA ASP A 34 5.10 9.84 -5.24
C ASP A 34 5.70 9.70 -3.83
N LEU A 35 5.28 8.68 -3.06
CA LEU A 35 5.90 8.36 -1.76
C LEU A 35 7.40 8.08 -1.91
N VAL A 36 7.78 7.22 -2.86
CA VAL A 36 9.18 6.85 -3.10
C VAL A 36 10.01 8.05 -3.55
N ALA A 37 9.42 8.99 -4.29
CA ALA A 37 10.12 10.17 -4.77
C ALA A 37 10.37 11.22 -3.67
N ARG A 38 9.57 11.20 -2.58
CA ARG A 38 9.56 12.27 -1.57
C ARG A 38 10.08 11.83 -0.20
N LEU A 39 9.95 10.56 0.13
CA LEU A 39 10.25 10.02 1.46
C LEU A 39 11.53 9.18 1.46
N ALA A 40 12.14 9.07 2.64
CA ALA A 40 13.15 8.06 2.86
C ALA A 40 12.53 6.66 2.64
N PRO A 41 13.28 5.67 2.14
CA PRO A 41 12.72 4.37 1.77
C PRO A 41 11.93 3.65 2.89
N ALA A 42 12.39 3.74 4.14
CA ALA A 42 11.68 3.17 5.29
C ALA A 42 10.33 3.87 5.57
N ASP A 43 10.28 5.20 5.42
CA ASP A 43 9.06 5.99 5.58
C ASP A 43 8.07 5.72 4.45
N ALA A 44 8.56 5.59 3.21
CA ALA A 44 7.74 5.20 2.06
C ALA A 44 7.10 3.82 2.27
N TRP A 45 7.86 2.85 2.77
CA TRP A 45 7.34 1.52 3.13
C TRP A 45 6.28 1.61 4.23
N SER A 46 6.55 2.33 5.32
CA SER A 46 5.61 2.51 6.43
C SER A 46 4.28 3.13 5.95
N GLN A 47 4.36 4.19 5.15
CA GLN A 47 3.19 4.85 4.59
C GLN A 47 2.40 3.96 3.62
N PHE A 48 3.09 3.17 2.80
CA PHE A 48 2.44 2.24 1.89
C PHE A 48 1.76 1.08 2.62
N ARG A 49 2.41 0.47 3.63
CA ARG A 49 1.79 -0.58 4.47
C ARG A 49 0.53 -0.06 5.14
N ARG A 50 0.58 1.14 5.73
CA ARG A 50 -0.58 1.79 6.34
C ARG A 50 -1.74 1.96 5.36
N LEU A 51 -1.46 2.47 4.15
CA LEU A 51 -2.48 2.61 3.10
C LEU A 51 -3.14 1.27 2.76
N LEU A 52 -2.38 0.19 2.64
CA LEU A 52 -2.93 -1.13 2.29
C LEU A 52 -3.85 -1.68 3.37
N VAL A 53 -3.47 -1.51 4.64
CA VAL A 53 -4.28 -1.92 5.78
C VAL A 53 -5.57 -1.12 5.83
N GLU A 54 -5.50 0.21 5.77
CA GLU A 54 -6.69 1.09 5.78
C GLU A 54 -7.62 0.79 4.59
N ARG A 55 -7.05 0.55 3.41
CA ARG A 55 -7.79 0.15 2.19
C ARG A 55 -8.51 -1.19 2.36
N CYS A 56 -7.83 -2.21 2.88
CA CYS A 56 -8.41 -3.54 3.06
C CYS A 56 -9.44 -3.56 4.19
N ALA A 57 -9.20 -2.81 5.26
CA ALA A 57 -10.13 -2.62 6.37
C ALA A 57 -11.46 -2.01 5.90
N ALA A 58 -11.40 -1.06 4.96
CA ALA A 58 -12.59 -0.48 4.32
C ALA A 58 -13.26 -1.40 3.28
N GLY A 59 -12.71 -2.59 3.05
CA GLY A 59 -13.29 -3.61 2.19
C GLY A 59 -12.77 -3.60 0.76
N MET A 60 -11.81 -2.77 0.36
CA MET A 60 -11.23 -2.89 -0.99
C MET A 60 -10.17 -4.02 -1.02
N PRO A 61 -10.14 -4.85 -2.06
CA PRO A 61 -9.18 -5.95 -2.12
C PRO A 61 -7.75 -5.47 -2.38
N PRO A 62 -6.74 -6.25 -1.98
CA PRO A 62 -5.39 -6.09 -2.49
C PRO A 62 -5.39 -6.29 -4.01
N TYR A 63 -4.52 -5.55 -4.71
CA TYR A 63 -4.44 -5.58 -6.17
C TYR A 63 -3.38 -6.56 -6.66
N ALA A 64 -3.52 -7.06 -7.90
CA ALA A 64 -2.70 -8.17 -8.40
C ALA A 64 -1.18 -7.91 -8.39
N ALA A 65 -0.76 -6.66 -8.61
CA ALA A 65 0.65 -6.27 -8.60
C ALA A 65 1.22 -5.97 -7.20
N LEU A 66 0.43 -6.11 -6.14
CA LEU A 66 0.82 -5.76 -4.78
C LEU A 66 2.13 -6.44 -4.33
N PRO A 67 2.34 -7.77 -4.50
CA PRO A 67 3.58 -8.41 -4.07
C PRO A 67 4.84 -7.81 -4.72
N GLN A 68 4.73 -7.34 -5.97
CA GLN A 68 5.84 -6.75 -6.70
C GLN A 68 6.18 -5.36 -6.14
N ASP A 69 5.16 -4.53 -5.90
CA ASP A 69 5.34 -3.19 -5.33
C ASP A 69 5.86 -3.27 -3.88
N VAL A 70 5.37 -4.23 -3.08
CA VAL A 70 5.87 -4.52 -1.72
C VAL A 70 7.35 -4.89 -1.73
N ARG A 71 7.75 -5.87 -2.56
CA ARG A 71 9.14 -6.32 -2.64
C ARG A 71 10.09 -5.22 -3.07
N ALA A 72 9.66 -4.34 -3.98
CA ALA A 72 10.45 -3.21 -4.42
C ALA A 72 10.70 -2.22 -3.27
N LEU A 73 9.66 -1.87 -2.51
CA LEU A 73 9.75 -0.95 -1.37
C LEU A 73 10.56 -1.52 -0.21
N VAL A 74 10.29 -2.78 0.15
CA VAL A 74 11.02 -3.49 1.22
C VAL A 74 12.52 -3.57 0.92
N LYS A 75 12.87 -3.89 -0.33
CA LYS A 75 14.26 -3.89 -0.79
C LYS A 75 14.88 -2.50 -0.71
N ALA A 76 14.19 -1.46 -1.17
CA ALA A 76 14.68 -0.08 -1.10
C ALA A 76 14.89 0.39 0.36
N ALA A 77 14.04 -0.07 1.28
CA ALA A 77 14.14 0.20 2.71
C ALA A 77 15.22 -0.60 3.43
N GLY A 78 15.88 -1.56 2.77
CA GLY A 78 16.87 -2.44 3.41
C GLY A 78 16.29 -3.35 4.49
N LEU A 79 14.98 -3.63 4.42
CA LEU A 79 14.29 -4.48 5.39
C LEU A 79 14.36 -5.95 4.98
N ASP A 80 14.25 -6.84 5.97
CA ASP A 80 14.09 -8.26 5.71
C ASP A 80 12.76 -8.53 5.00
N ARG A 81 12.83 -9.21 3.86
CA ARG A 81 11.67 -9.46 3.01
C ARG A 81 10.64 -10.34 3.69
N GLU A 82 11.08 -11.44 4.27
CA GLU A 82 10.17 -12.44 4.83
C GLU A 82 9.39 -11.88 6.03
N THR A 83 10.09 -11.15 6.91
CA THR A 83 9.48 -10.46 8.05
C THR A 83 8.49 -9.41 7.58
N ALA A 84 8.87 -8.54 6.64
CA ALA A 84 7.99 -7.47 6.16
C ALA A 84 6.74 -7.99 5.43
N GLU A 85 6.88 -9.05 4.62
CA GLU A 85 5.75 -9.68 3.93
C GLU A 85 4.82 -10.40 4.92
N ARG A 86 5.38 -11.13 5.91
CA ARG A 86 4.60 -11.80 6.96
C ARG A 86 3.79 -10.79 7.78
N ASP A 87 4.43 -9.72 8.21
CA ASP A 87 3.79 -8.66 9.00
C ASP A 87 2.65 -7.99 8.21
N LEU A 88 2.89 -7.68 6.93
CA LEU A 88 1.85 -7.14 6.06
C LEU A 88 0.67 -8.12 5.93
N VAL A 89 0.92 -9.40 5.62
CA VAL A 89 -0.14 -10.40 5.46
C VAL A 89 -0.91 -10.58 6.76
N ALA A 90 -0.24 -10.56 7.92
CA ALA A 90 -0.89 -10.64 9.23
C ALA A 90 -1.84 -9.46 9.48
N ASP A 91 -1.47 -8.24 9.10
CA ASP A 91 -2.39 -7.09 9.20
C ASP A 91 -3.58 -7.20 8.24
N LEU A 92 -3.34 -7.77 7.05
CA LEU A 92 -4.34 -7.85 6.01
C LEU A 92 -5.35 -8.98 6.24
N ILE A 93 -4.94 -10.14 6.78
CA ILE A 93 -5.75 -11.37 6.80
C ILE A 93 -7.09 -11.22 7.55
N GLY A 94 -7.17 -10.33 8.54
CA GLY A 94 -8.39 -10.03 9.28
C GLY A 94 -9.33 -9.01 8.60
N SER A 95 -8.91 -8.42 7.48
CA SER A 95 -9.63 -7.34 6.83
C SER A 95 -10.71 -7.83 5.85
N PRO A 96 -11.90 -7.20 5.78
CA PRO A 96 -12.98 -7.62 4.89
C PRO A 96 -12.61 -7.59 3.40
N GLY A 97 -11.68 -6.72 3.00
CA GLY A 97 -11.22 -6.62 1.61
C GLY A 97 -10.46 -7.85 1.11
N VAL A 98 -9.75 -8.55 2.02
CA VAL A 98 -8.89 -9.69 1.65
C VAL A 98 -9.68 -10.90 1.16
N VAL A 99 -10.94 -11.06 1.58
CA VAL A 99 -11.82 -12.12 1.10
C VAL A 99 -11.98 -12.09 -0.44
N ARG A 100 -11.80 -10.92 -1.06
CA ARG A 100 -11.87 -10.73 -2.52
C ARG A 100 -10.50 -10.56 -3.18
N ALA A 101 -9.42 -10.94 -2.49
CA ALA A 101 -8.08 -10.91 -3.05
C ALA A 101 -7.99 -11.84 -4.29
N PRO A 102 -7.30 -11.41 -5.36
CA PRO A 102 -7.11 -12.26 -6.53
C PRO A 102 -6.27 -13.49 -6.18
N ALA A 103 -6.47 -14.62 -6.87
CA ALA A 103 -5.70 -15.84 -6.63
C ALA A 103 -4.18 -15.60 -6.67
N SER A 104 -3.71 -14.70 -7.54
CA SER A 104 -2.29 -14.34 -7.64
C SER A 104 -1.73 -13.69 -6.37
N PHE A 105 -2.55 -13.07 -5.52
CA PHE A 105 -2.12 -12.58 -4.22
C PHE A 105 -1.80 -13.77 -3.29
N TRP A 106 -2.70 -14.75 -3.22
CA TRP A 106 -2.54 -15.95 -2.39
C TRP A 106 -1.44 -16.89 -2.85
N THR A 107 -1.14 -16.93 -4.15
CA THR A 107 -0.01 -17.73 -4.66
C THR A 107 1.33 -17.03 -4.44
N ALA A 108 1.34 -15.70 -4.24
CA ALA A 108 2.56 -14.93 -4.10
C ALA A 108 3.07 -14.83 -2.66
N TYR A 109 2.22 -15.09 -1.66
CA TYR A 109 2.49 -15.10 -0.22
C TYR A 109 2.22 -16.50 0.35
#